data_AF-A0A3C1WCH0-F1
#
_entry.id   AF-A0A3C1WCH0-F1
#
_cell.length_a   1.000
_cell.length_b   1.000
_cell.length_c   1.000
_cell.angle_alpha   90.00
_cell.angle_beta   90.00
_cell.angle_gamma   90.00
#
_symmetry.space_group_name_H-M   'P 1'
#
loop_
_entity.id
_entity.type
_entity.pdbx_description
1 polymer ?
#
loop_
_entity_poly.entity_id
_entity_poly.type
_entity_poly.pdbx_seq_one_letter_code
_entity_poly.pdbx_strand_id
1 'polypeptide(L)'
;MYFADLRRRVMKVLAALMIVICCAHAAARELKIPEVGDLPRIDRNSPRPTREALRTSAYILKFKEHAPIGNGYVILTDHSEEDFLKPLEKLAKYREATLIKAGNLAELHQPHVLHNLRNRLVKLKPKYVALAPRQESYRENMLLGAWELLTTLDDDPYLDVFPGILVAPSSGSFKALIDRTIRFRAITAVDLRPFAISQVASNEETRSLQKAGVLRKVFASHGIKTPTLAVYTPKATGAPELKGEKSWKIRLTRKGGFVKEFPPGLSGVLRESRVVIMHGHGIPGMSCSVDIDGIPVGSRNEVILSGSCFSAVPTKSDFPRMTSAPGGYKMSQRPSFATRYIEQGATVFFGHMRLSSGFPHLYPVLEKWMSGGTVGEAYQQLINGIIDMRGFQSGRYVVQQPADQRRLPQNALLYVVFGDPALAPFEALSKAVKE
;
A
#
# COMPACT_ATOMS: atom_id res chain seq x y z
N MET A 1 -1.61 49.47 52.37
CA MET A 1 -0.40 49.19 51.54
C MET A 1 0.01 47.71 51.50
N TYR A 2 -0.33 46.87 52.48
CA TYR A 2 0.12 45.47 52.57
C TYR A 2 -0.52 44.49 51.55
N PHE A 3 -1.78 44.72 51.13
CA PHE A 3 -2.51 43.79 50.25
C PHE A 3 -2.05 43.81 48.78
N ALA A 4 -1.48 44.93 48.31
CA ALA A 4 -1.03 45.06 46.93
C ALA A 4 0.27 44.28 46.65
N ASP A 5 1.16 44.19 47.65
CA ASP A 5 2.44 43.48 47.50
C ASP A 5 2.26 41.96 47.54
N LEU A 6 1.32 41.46 48.38
CA LEU A 6 0.99 40.03 48.43
C LEU A 6 0.38 39.53 47.11
N ARG A 7 -0.54 40.30 46.51
CA ARG A 7 -1.12 39.97 45.20
C ARG A 7 -0.06 39.90 44.10
N ARG A 8 0.89 40.84 44.11
CA ARG A 8 1.98 40.90 43.12
C ARG A 8 2.95 39.73 43.26
N ARG A 9 3.22 39.26 44.48
CA ARG A 9 4.05 38.05 44.73
C ARG A 9 3.35 36.76 44.32
N VAL A 10 2.07 36.59 44.66
CA VAL A 10 1.27 35.43 44.26
C VAL A 10 1.14 35.32 42.74
N MET A 11 0.95 36.45 42.06
CA MET A 11 0.84 36.48 40.59
C MET A 11 2.17 36.16 39.89
N LYS A 12 3.32 36.54 40.47
CA LYS A 12 4.65 36.14 39.98
C LYS A 12 4.92 34.65 40.17
N VAL A 13 4.51 34.08 41.30
CA VAL A 13 4.63 32.64 41.56
C VAL A 13 3.73 31.84 40.61
N LEU A 14 2.49 32.28 40.39
CA LEU A 14 1.58 31.67 39.41
C LEU A 14 2.11 31.77 37.97
N ALA A 15 2.68 32.91 37.58
CA ALA A 15 3.30 33.08 36.27
C ALA A 15 4.54 32.17 36.10
N ALA A 16 5.40 32.08 37.12
CA ALA A 16 6.55 31.18 37.11
C ALA A 16 6.12 29.69 37.08
N LEU A 17 5.08 29.32 37.84
CA LEU A 17 4.52 27.96 37.83
C LEU A 17 3.91 27.62 36.47
N MET A 18 3.18 28.56 35.84
CA MET A 18 2.65 28.40 34.48
C MET A 18 3.76 28.28 33.44
N ILE A 19 4.85 29.05 33.56
CA ILE A 19 6.03 28.91 32.70
C ILE A 19 6.68 27.53 32.90
N VAL A 20 6.84 27.05 34.14
CA VAL A 20 7.37 25.71 34.41
C VAL A 20 6.45 24.61 33.88
N ILE A 21 5.13 24.74 33.99
CA ILE A 21 4.14 23.79 33.45
C ILE A 21 4.15 23.82 31.91
N CYS A 22 4.28 24.99 31.29
CA CYS A 22 4.44 25.13 29.84
C CYS A 22 5.79 24.59 29.34
N CYS A 23 6.88 24.80 30.09
CA CYS A 23 8.20 24.24 29.79
C CYS A 23 8.25 22.72 29.99
N ALA A 24 7.51 22.18 30.96
CA ALA A 24 7.35 20.74 31.16
C ALA A 24 6.54 20.08 30.01
N HIS A 25 5.59 20.81 29.41
CA HIS A 25 4.90 20.36 28.19
C HIS A 25 5.75 20.52 26.91
N ALA A 26 6.82 21.32 26.95
CA ALA A 26 7.74 21.55 25.84
C ALA A 26 8.94 20.56 25.83
N ALA A 27 9.07 19.69 26.84
CA ALA A 27 9.97 18.56 26.75
C ALA A 27 9.47 17.63 25.63
N ALA A 28 10.21 17.57 24.51
CA ALA A 28 9.88 16.75 23.36
C ALA A 28 9.58 15.32 23.82
N ARG A 29 8.30 14.90 23.73
CA ARG A 29 7.87 13.54 24.06
C ARG A 29 8.74 12.56 23.30
N GLU A 30 9.48 11.73 24.02
CA GLU A 30 10.32 10.72 23.39
C GLU A 30 9.45 9.77 22.55
N LEU A 31 9.83 9.57 21.28
CA LEU A 31 9.09 8.71 20.37
C LEU A 31 9.35 7.24 20.71
N LYS A 32 8.39 6.61 21.39
CA LYS A 32 8.43 5.16 21.63
C LYS A 32 8.18 4.39 20.33
N ILE A 33 9.12 3.52 19.98
CA ILE A 33 9.04 2.61 18.84
C ILE A 33 8.75 1.19 19.37
N PRO A 34 7.53 0.66 19.18
CA PRO A 34 7.21 -0.70 19.61
C PRO A 34 8.06 -1.72 18.86
N GLU A 35 8.23 -2.92 19.43
CA GLU A 35 8.65 -4.06 18.63
C GLU A 35 7.50 -4.50 17.73
N VAL A 36 7.82 -5.12 16.60
CA VAL A 36 6.77 -5.62 15.70
C VAL A 36 5.93 -6.71 16.36
N GLY A 37 6.54 -7.51 17.23
CA GLY A 37 5.87 -8.55 18.03
C GLY A 37 4.90 -7.99 19.07
N ASP A 38 5.03 -6.71 19.46
CA ASP A 38 4.11 -6.04 20.39
C ASP A 38 2.80 -5.62 19.70
N LEU A 39 2.75 -5.63 18.37
CA LEU A 39 1.55 -5.28 17.63
C LEU A 39 0.59 -6.48 17.61
N PRO A 40 -0.67 -6.32 18.07
CA PRO A 40 -1.62 -7.42 18.07
C PRO A 40 -1.87 -7.89 16.64
N ARG A 41 -1.76 -9.20 16.42
CA ARG A 41 -2.18 -9.86 15.18
C ARG A 41 -3.63 -10.26 15.30
N ILE A 42 -4.47 -9.84 14.36
CA ILE A 42 -5.92 -10.04 14.44
C ILE A 42 -6.51 -10.75 13.22
N ASP A 43 -7.51 -11.58 13.48
CA ASP A 43 -8.45 -12.20 12.54
C ASP A 43 -9.88 -11.98 13.07
N ARG A 44 -10.87 -12.67 12.49
CA ARG A 44 -12.28 -12.62 12.94
C ARG A 44 -12.48 -13.05 14.40
N ASN A 45 -11.69 -14.01 14.89
CA ASN A 45 -11.85 -14.65 16.19
C ASN A 45 -10.98 -14.00 17.28
N SER A 46 -10.09 -13.09 16.90
CA SER A 46 -9.19 -12.40 17.81
C SER A 46 -9.93 -11.34 18.63
N PRO A 47 -9.47 -11.04 19.86
CA PRO A 47 -9.99 -9.91 20.62
C PRO A 47 -9.89 -8.61 19.82
N ARG A 48 -10.96 -7.83 19.81
CA ARG A 48 -10.99 -6.56 19.09
C ARG A 48 -9.94 -5.61 19.68
N PRO A 49 -9.03 -5.03 18.87
CA PRO A 49 -8.08 -4.05 19.38
C PRO A 49 -8.78 -2.84 20.01
N THR A 50 -8.06 -2.15 20.89
CA THR A 50 -8.55 -0.91 21.50
C THR A 50 -8.93 0.11 20.42
N ARG A 51 -9.87 1.03 20.74
CA ARG A 51 -10.27 2.10 19.80
C ARG A 51 -9.08 2.91 19.32
N GLU A 52 -8.10 3.15 20.18
CA GLU A 52 -6.86 3.85 19.83
C GLU A 52 -6.00 3.04 18.85
N ALA A 53 -5.82 1.73 19.08
CA ALA A 53 -5.09 0.87 18.17
C ALA A 53 -5.76 0.80 16.79
N LEU A 54 -7.09 0.73 16.73
CA LEU A 54 -7.84 0.80 15.46
C LEU A 54 -7.66 2.15 14.77
N ARG A 55 -7.78 3.27 15.50
CA ARG A 55 -7.67 4.64 14.95
C ARG A 55 -6.28 4.93 14.38
N THR A 56 -5.25 4.38 15.00
CA THR A 56 -3.84 4.59 14.62
C THR A 56 -3.30 3.47 13.71
N SER A 57 -4.09 2.44 13.45
CA SER A 57 -3.65 1.25 12.73
C SER A 57 -2.43 0.60 13.41
N ALA A 58 -2.52 0.40 14.72
CA ALA A 58 -1.53 -0.25 15.58
C ALA A 58 -1.88 -1.73 15.83
N TYR A 59 -2.02 -2.48 14.74
CA TYR A 59 -2.26 -3.92 14.73
C TYR A 59 -1.74 -4.48 13.39
N ILE A 60 -1.74 -5.79 13.25
CA ILE A 60 -1.40 -6.51 12.02
C ILE A 60 -2.58 -7.43 11.69
N LEU A 61 -3.03 -7.45 10.44
CA LEU A 61 -4.01 -8.43 9.98
C LEU A 61 -3.31 -9.79 9.84
N LYS A 62 -3.91 -10.85 10.39
CA LYS A 62 -3.47 -12.22 10.10
C LYS A 62 -3.86 -12.58 8.68
N PHE A 63 -2.90 -13.13 7.95
CA PHE A 63 -3.15 -13.75 6.66
C PHE A 63 -4.01 -14.99 6.80
N LYS A 64 -4.81 -15.24 5.76
CA LYS A 64 -5.57 -16.48 5.62
C LYS A 64 -4.96 -17.25 4.46
N GLU A 65 -4.20 -18.28 4.79
CA GLU A 65 -3.66 -19.21 3.81
C GLU A 65 -4.78 -19.99 3.13
N HIS A 66 -4.65 -20.19 1.83
CA HIS A 66 -5.58 -20.95 1.02
C HIS A 66 -4.87 -21.49 -0.22
N ALA A 67 -5.10 -22.78 -0.53
CA ALA A 67 -4.41 -23.43 -1.63
C ALA A 67 -5.09 -23.07 -2.96
N PRO A 68 -4.32 -22.77 -4.02
CA PRO A 68 -4.92 -22.51 -5.32
C PRO A 68 -5.56 -23.79 -5.91
N ILE A 69 -6.57 -23.64 -6.75
CA ILE A 69 -7.34 -24.72 -7.40
C ILE A 69 -6.50 -25.62 -8.34
N GLY A 70 -5.29 -25.18 -8.72
CA GLY A 70 -4.34 -25.99 -9.47
C GLY A 70 -3.00 -25.33 -9.72
N ASN A 71 -2.40 -25.64 -10.88
CA ASN A 71 -1.02 -25.31 -11.22
C ASN A 71 -0.87 -24.37 -12.44
N GLY A 72 -1.96 -24.08 -13.17
CA GLY A 72 -1.90 -23.30 -14.40
C GLY A 72 -1.58 -21.82 -14.20
N TYR A 73 -1.24 -21.12 -15.29
CA TYR A 73 -1.17 -19.66 -15.30
C TYR A 73 -2.17 -19.14 -16.33
N VAL A 74 -3.02 -18.18 -15.94
CA VAL A 74 -3.93 -17.49 -16.84
C VAL A 74 -3.65 -15.99 -16.87
N ILE A 75 -3.64 -15.40 -18.06
CA ILE A 75 -3.70 -13.96 -18.26
C ILE A 75 -5.10 -13.61 -18.78
N LEU A 76 -5.82 -12.78 -18.06
CA LEU A 76 -7.14 -12.28 -18.46
C LEU A 76 -7.01 -10.81 -18.87
N THR A 77 -7.38 -10.47 -20.10
CA THR A 77 -7.21 -9.12 -20.65
C THR A 77 -8.43 -8.68 -21.46
N ASP A 78 -8.71 -7.37 -21.50
CA ASP A 78 -9.59 -6.75 -22.50
C ASP A 78 -8.85 -5.80 -23.44
N HIS A 79 -7.52 -5.87 -23.50
CA HIS A 79 -6.77 -5.19 -24.54
C HIS A 79 -7.06 -5.79 -25.91
N SER A 80 -7.35 -4.93 -26.90
CA SER A 80 -7.54 -5.30 -28.30
C SER A 80 -6.39 -4.81 -29.20
N GLU A 81 -5.61 -3.84 -28.74
CA GLU A 81 -4.53 -3.21 -29.49
C GLU A 81 -3.25 -4.06 -29.47
N GLU A 82 -2.58 -4.19 -30.62
CA GLU A 82 -1.37 -5.01 -30.77
C GLU A 82 -0.24 -4.59 -29.82
N ASP A 83 -0.11 -3.29 -29.54
CA ASP A 83 0.96 -2.75 -28.69
C ASP A 83 0.85 -3.23 -27.23
N PHE A 84 -0.33 -3.67 -26.80
CA PHE A 84 -0.54 -4.32 -25.50
C PHE A 84 -0.57 -5.85 -25.61
N LEU A 85 -1.13 -6.37 -26.70
CA LEU A 85 -1.23 -7.82 -26.93
C LEU A 85 0.14 -8.48 -27.13
N LYS A 86 1.05 -7.90 -27.92
CA LYS A 86 2.40 -8.47 -28.14
C LYS A 86 3.19 -8.65 -26.84
N PRO A 87 3.25 -7.65 -25.93
CA PRO A 87 3.81 -7.86 -24.60
C PRO A 87 3.11 -8.97 -23.81
N LEU A 88 1.77 -9.04 -23.81
CA LEU A 88 1.05 -10.09 -23.10
C LEU A 88 1.33 -11.49 -23.65
N GLU A 89 1.43 -11.65 -24.97
CA GLU A 89 1.82 -12.91 -25.63
C GLU A 89 3.25 -13.31 -25.26
N LYS A 90 4.16 -12.33 -25.16
CA LYS A 90 5.53 -12.56 -24.67
C LYS A 90 5.53 -13.05 -23.22
N LEU A 91 4.75 -12.43 -22.33
CA LEU A 91 4.61 -12.89 -20.95
C LEU A 91 3.96 -14.28 -20.91
N ALA A 92 2.94 -14.52 -21.73
CA ALA A 92 2.25 -15.80 -21.80
C ALA A 92 3.21 -16.92 -22.20
N LYS A 93 4.05 -16.69 -23.22
CA LYS A 93 5.10 -17.64 -23.60
C LYS A 93 6.10 -17.89 -22.47
N TYR A 94 6.54 -16.84 -21.77
CA TYR A 94 7.49 -16.97 -20.66
C TYR A 94 6.92 -17.75 -19.46
N ARG A 95 5.62 -17.59 -19.18
CA ARG A 95 4.93 -18.24 -18.05
C ARG A 95 4.20 -19.53 -18.42
N GLU A 96 4.27 -19.96 -19.68
CA GLU A 96 3.43 -21.04 -20.22
C GLU A 96 1.93 -20.81 -19.92
N ALA A 97 1.50 -19.56 -20.01
CA ALA A 97 0.18 -19.13 -19.62
C ALA A 97 -0.85 -19.27 -20.74
N THR A 98 -2.10 -19.50 -20.34
CA THR A 98 -3.26 -19.32 -21.23
C THR A 98 -3.69 -17.86 -21.25
N LEU A 99 -3.66 -17.23 -22.42
CA LEU A 99 -4.16 -15.87 -22.63
C LEU A 99 -5.65 -15.90 -22.99
N ILE A 100 -6.50 -15.30 -22.14
CA ILE A 100 -7.93 -15.15 -22.35
C ILE A 100 -8.23 -13.67 -22.66
N LYS A 101 -8.72 -13.42 -23.87
CA LYS A 101 -9.24 -12.11 -24.28
C LYS A 101 -10.74 -12.04 -23.94
N ALA A 102 -11.11 -11.15 -23.04
CA ALA A 102 -12.48 -10.80 -22.71
C ALA A 102 -12.89 -9.53 -23.46
N GLY A 103 -14.21 -9.31 -23.64
CA GLY A 103 -14.70 -8.11 -24.34
C GLY A 103 -14.46 -6.81 -23.57
N ASN A 104 -14.80 -6.80 -22.28
CA ASN A 104 -14.62 -5.65 -21.41
C ASN A 104 -14.42 -6.10 -19.96
N LEU A 105 -13.25 -5.84 -19.36
CA LEU A 105 -13.03 -6.23 -17.96
C LEU A 105 -13.80 -5.34 -16.98
N ALA A 106 -14.24 -4.14 -17.36
CA ALA A 106 -15.13 -3.35 -16.51
C ALA A 106 -16.45 -4.08 -16.18
N GLU A 107 -16.87 -4.99 -17.07
CA GLU A 107 -18.11 -5.77 -16.98
C GLU A 107 -17.89 -7.16 -16.37
N LEU A 108 -16.73 -7.43 -15.77
CA LEU A 108 -16.42 -8.72 -15.14
C LEU A 108 -17.46 -9.14 -14.09
N HIS A 109 -18.12 -8.17 -13.47
CA HIS A 109 -19.19 -8.36 -12.50
C HIS A 109 -20.56 -8.74 -13.11
N GLN A 110 -20.71 -8.71 -14.43
CA GLN A 110 -21.97 -9.05 -15.09
C GLN A 110 -22.18 -10.58 -15.09
N PRO A 111 -23.38 -11.09 -14.75
CA PRO A 111 -23.60 -12.53 -14.55
C PRO A 111 -23.17 -13.42 -15.72
N HIS A 112 -23.45 -12.99 -16.96
CA HIS A 112 -23.11 -13.75 -18.16
C HIS A 112 -21.58 -13.78 -18.43
N VAL A 113 -20.88 -12.68 -18.19
CA VAL A 113 -19.41 -12.60 -18.31
C VAL A 113 -18.76 -13.49 -17.27
N LEU A 114 -19.21 -13.37 -16.01
CA LEU A 114 -18.71 -14.12 -14.88
C LEU A 114 -18.90 -15.62 -15.08
N HIS A 115 -20.12 -16.08 -15.41
CA HIS A 115 -20.41 -17.50 -15.57
C HIS A 115 -19.54 -18.15 -16.66
N ASN A 116 -19.39 -17.48 -17.79
CA ASN A 116 -18.58 -17.97 -18.91
C ASN A 116 -17.09 -18.06 -18.54
N LEU A 117 -16.55 -17.05 -17.86
CA LEU A 117 -15.15 -17.06 -17.41
C LEU A 117 -14.91 -18.09 -16.31
N ARG A 118 -15.81 -18.21 -15.34
CA ARG A 118 -15.74 -19.19 -14.25
C ARG A 118 -15.62 -20.61 -14.80
N ASN A 119 -16.50 -20.99 -15.73
CA ASN A 119 -16.47 -22.31 -16.35
C ASN A 119 -15.16 -22.60 -17.10
N ARG A 120 -14.53 -21.59 -17.69
CA ARG A 120 -13.21 -21.74 -18.33
C ARG A 120 -12.10 -21.88 -17.29
N LEU A 121 -12.10 -21.05 -16.25
CA LEU A 121 -11.08 -21.08 -15.20
C LEU A 121 -11.09 -22.39 -14.41
N VAL A 122 -12.27 -22.92 -14.06
CA VAL A 122 -12.41 -24.22 -13.38
C VAL A 122 -11.79 -25.35 -14.21
N LYS A 123 -11.92 -25.32 -15.55
CA LYS A 123 -11.28 -26.30 -16.45
C LYS A 123 -9.78 -26.13 -16.53
N LEU A 124 -9.28 -24.90 -16.50
CA LEU A 124 -7.86 -24.57 -16.59
C LEU A 124 -7.10 -24.80 -15.27
N LYS A 125 -7.80 -24.83 -14.14
CA LYS A 125 -7.25 -25.00 -12.79
C LYS A 125 -6.01 -24.11 -12.54
N PRO A 126 -6.13 -22.79 -12.65
CA PRO A 126 -5.00 -21.89 -12.50
C PRO A 126 -4.48 -21.86 -11.06
N LYS A 127 -3.16 -21.84 -10.93
CA LYS A 127 -2.46 -21.31 -9.75
C LYS A 127 -2.46 -19.79 -9.74
N TYR A 128 -2.17 -19.19 -10.89
CA TYR A 128 -1.95 -17.76 -11.03
C TYR A 128 -2.96 -17.16 -12.02
N VAL A 129 -3.52 -16.01 -11.67
CA VAL A 129 -4.35 -15.20 -12.57
C VAL A 129 -3.83 -13.77 -12.62
N ALA A 130 -3.25 -13.39 -13.76
CA ALA A 130 -2.88 -12.00 -14.05
C ALA A 130 -4.04 -11.29 -14.76
N LEU A 131 -4.59 -10.26 -14.12
CA LEU A 131 -5.57 -9.35 -14.70
C LEU A 131 -4.82 -8.24 -15.44
N ALA A 132 -5.00 -8.11 -16.75
CA ALA A 132 -4.39 -7.07 -17.57
C ALA A 132 -5.47 -6.17 -18.19
N PRO A 133 -6.11 -5.29 -17.40
CA PRO A 133 -7.16 -4.42 -17.89
C PRO A 133 -6.61 -3.22 -18.66
N ARG A 134 -7.39 -2.74 -19.64
CA ARG A 134 -7.23 -1.37 -20.15
C ARG A 134 -7.40 -0.35 -19.03
N GLN A 135 -6.83 0.85 -19.20
CA GLN A 135 -6.90 1.92 -18.19
C GLN A 135 -8.34 2.32 -17.84
N GLU A 136 -9.22 2.32 -18.83
CA GLU A 136 -10.64 2.61 -18.68
C GLU A 136 -11.44 1.49 -18.03
N SER A 137 -10.91 0.26 -18.02
CA SER A 137 -11.51 -0.92 -17.40
C SER A 137 -10.99 -1.17 -16.00
N TYR A 138 -9.82 -0.64 -15.65
CA TYR A 138 -9.32 -0.59 -14.29
C TYR A 138 -10.20 0.32 -13.43
N ARG A 139 -11.18 -0.28 -12.73
CA ARG A 139 -12.14 0.37 -11.83
C ARG A 139 -12.47 -0.48 -10.62
N GLU A 140 -13.11 0.10 -9.62
CA GLU A 140 -13.44 -0.60 -8.39
C GLU A 140 -14.34 -1.83 -8.64
N ASN A 141 -15.38 -1.73 -9.47
CA ASN A 141 -16.26 -2.88 -9.74
C ASN A 141 -15.62 -3.93 -10.68
N MET A 142 -14.59 -3.58 -11.44
CA MET A 142 -13.77 -4.59 -12.13
C MET A 142 -13.04 -5.46 -11.12
N LEU A 143 -12.36 -4.83 -10.15
CA LEU A 143 -11.63 -5.54 -9.11
C LEU A 143 -12.57 -6.39 -8.23
N LEU A 144 -13.70 -5.82 -7.82
CA LEU A 144 -14.70 -6.54 -7.02
C LEU A 144 -15.36 -7.67 -7.83
N GLY A 145 -15.58 -7.48 -9.13
CA GLY A 145 -16.01 -8.55 -10.03
C GLY A 145 -14.96 -9.65 -10.18
N ALA A 146 -13.67 -9.31 -10.13
CA ALA A 146 -12.60 -10.32 -10.10
C ALA A 146 -12.64 -11.13 -8.80
N TRP A 147 -12.90 -10.52 -7.65
CA TRP A 147 -13.11 -11.25 -6.40
C TRP A 147 -14.32 -12.16 -6.46
N GLU A 148 -15.42 -11.69 -7.01
CA GLU A 148 -16.61 -12.53 -7.24
C GLU A 148 -16.28 -13.74 -8.14
N LEU A 149 -15.55 -13.53 -9.24
CA LEU A 149 -15.14 -14.60 -10.15
C LEU A 149 -14.19 -15.61 -9.48
N LEU A 150 -13.20 -15.12 -8.73
CA LEU A 150 -12.10 -15.94 -8.21
C LEU A 150 -12.41 -16.61 -6.86
N THR A 151 -13.46 -16.18 -6.16
CA THR A 151 -13.99 -16.84 -4.94
C THR A 151 -15.12 -17.82 -5.23
N THR A 152 -15.37 -18.11 -6.51
CA THR A 152 -16.43 -19.03 -6.94
C THR A 152 -15.88 -20.11 -7.87
N LEU A 153 -14.57 -20.37 -7.82
CA LEU A 153 -13.97 -21.47 -8.60
C LEU A 153 -14.15 -22.81 -7.86
N ASP A 154 -14.27 -22.79 -6.54
CA ASP A 154 -14.82 -23.87 -5.73
C ASP A 154 -15.99 -23.41 -4.82
N ASP A 155 -16.31 -24.21 -3.79
CA ASP A 155 -17.47 -24.02 -2.91
C ASP A 155 -17.18 -23.16 -1.68
N ASP A 156 -15.90 -22.90 -1.36
CA ASP A 156 -15.52 -22.11 -0.19
C ASP A 156 -15.47 -20.60 -0.50
N PRO A 157 -15.46 -19.70 0.51
CA PRO A 157 -15.60 -18.28 0.26
C PRO A 157 -14.29 -17.57 -0.11
N TYR A 158 -13.19 -18.28 -0.27
CA TYR A 158 -11.85 -17.72 -0.42
C TYR A 158 -11.38 -17.70 -1.88
N LEU A 159 -10.36 -16.91 -2.16
CA LEU A 159 -9.76 -16.83 -3.49
C LEU A 159 -8.96 -18.09 -3.79
N ASP A 160 -9.38 -18.82 -4.82
CA ASP A 160 -8.80 -20.10 -5.23
C ASP A 160 -7.58 -19.95 -6.15
N VAL A 161 -7.01 -18.75 -6.24
CA VAL A 161 -5.86 -18.44 -7.11
C VAL A 161 -4.97 -17.40 -6.45
N PHE A 162 -3.75 -17.27 -6.94
CA PHE A 162 -2.84 -16.17 -6.65
C PHE A 162 -3.02 -15.05 -7.70
N PRO A 163 -3.67 -13.91 -7.36
CA PRO A 163 -3.98 -12.86 -8.32
C PRO A 163 -2.86 -11.83 -8.46
N GLY A 164 -2.82 -11.12 -9.59
CA GLY A 164 -1.96 -9.95 -9.80
C GLY A 164 -2.53 -9.06 -10.89
N ILE A 165 -2.18 -7.77 -10.90
CA ILE A 165 -2.72 -6.80 -11.85
C ILE A 165 -1.60 -6.21 -12.70
N LEU A 166 -1.73 -6.29 -14.02
CA LEU A 166 -0.80 -5.71 -14.98
C LEU A 166 -1.46 -4.47 -15.56
N VAL A 167 -1.04 -3.29 -15.11
CA VAL A 167 -1.57 -2.00 -15.57
C VAL A 167 -0.45 -0.97 -15.66
N ALA A 168 -0.46 -0.16 -16.71
CA ALA A 168 0.52 0.90 -16.94
C ALA A 168 -0.15 2.07 -17.69
N PRO A 169 0.36 3.31 -17.57
CA PRO A 169 -0.32 4.50 -18.11
C PRO A 169 -0.29 4.62 -19.64
N SER A 170 0.56 3.84 -20.32
CA SER A 170 0.70 3.84 -21.78
C SER A 170 1.19 2.47 -22.27
N SER A 171 1.04 2.18 -23.57
CA SER A 171 1.53 0.94 -24.19
C SER A 171 3.05 0.78 -24.04
N GLY A 172 3.82 1.87 -24.21
CA GLY A 172 5.26 1.88 -23.98
C GLY A 172 5.64 1.50 -22.54
N SER A 173 4.97 2.09 -21.55
CA SER A 173 5.16 1.75 -20.14
C SER A 173 4.73 0.32 -19.82
N PHE A 174 3.67 -0.15 -20.47
CA PHE A 174 3.16 -1.51 -20.32
C PHE A 174 4.15 -2.54 -20.85
N LYS A 175 4.67 -2.34 -22.07
CA LYS A 175 5.74 -3.16 -22.64
C LYS A 175 6.97 -3.17 -21.72
N ALA A 176 7.37 -2.01 -21.19
CA ALA A 176 8.49 -1.91 -20.26
C ALA A 176 8.23 -2.69 -18.96
N LEU A 177 6.98 -2.68 -18.44
CA LEU A 177 6.57 -3.49 -17.27
C LEU A 177 6.71 -4.99 -17.53
N ILE A 178 6.25 -5.46 -18.69
CA ILE A 178 6.39 -6.88 -19.05
C ILE A 178 7.85 -7.26 -19.24
N ASP A 179 8.63 -6.42 -19.95
CA ASP A 179 10.03 -6.67 -20.21
C ASP A 179 10.87 -6.79 -18.93
N ARG A 180 10.62 -5.91 -17.94
CA ARG A 180 11.30 -5.99 -16.64
C ARG A 180 10.79 -7.15 -15.79
N THR A 181 9.50 -7.47 -15.84
CA THR A 181 8.92 -8.65 -15.18
C THR A 181 9.64 -9.94 -15.60
N ILE A 182 9.82 -10.15 -16.90
CA ILE A 182 10.48 -11.36 -17.45
C ILE A 182 11.95 -11.44 -17.02
N ARG A 183 12.63 -10.30 -16.94
CA ARG A 183 14.04 -10.21 -16.54
C ARG A 183 14.23 -10.18 -15.02
N PHE A 184 13.15 -10.04 -14.26
CA PHE A 184 13.25 -9.83 -12.83
C PHE A 184 13.90 -11.03 -12.15
N ARG A 185 14.70 -10.72 -11.14
CA ARG A 185 15.31 -11.68 -10.23
C ARG A 185 15.00 -11.20 -8.82
N ALA A 186 14.61 -12.16 -7.97
CA ALA A 186 14.33 -11.90 -6.58
C ALA A 186 15.51 -11.13 -5.95
N ILE A 187 15.20 -10.08 -5.20
CA ILE A 187 16.22 -9.23 -4.58
C ILE A 187 16.84 -10.00 -3.41
N THR A 188 18.15 -10.20 -3.46
CA THR A 188 18.92 -10.85 -2.39
C THR A 188 18.97 -9.96 -1.15
N ALA A 189 19.25 -10.53 0.03
CA ALA A 189 19.41 -9.74 1.26
C ALA A 189 20.51 -8.66 1.16
N VAL A 190 21.60 -8.96 0.43
CA VAL A 190 22.74 -8.04 0.22
C VAL A 190 22.36 -6.86 -0.66
N ASP A 191 21.51 -7.09 -1.65
CA ASP A 191 21.01 -6.05 -2.56
C ASP A 191 19.76 -5.35 -2.05
N LEU A 192 19.11 -5.88 -1.01
CA LEU A 192 17.91 -5.32 -0.42
C LEU A 192 18.26 -3.98 0.24
N ARG A 193 18.04 -2.90 -0.52
CA ARG A 193 18.23 -1.51 -0.09
C ARG A 193 16.87 -0.88 0.19
N PRO A 194 16.27 -1.08 1.38
CA PRO A 194 14.96 -0.53 1.70
C PRO A 194 15.05 0.96 2.06
N PHE A 195 14.03 1.71 1.69
CA PHE A 195 13.88 3.12 2.00
C PHE A 195 12.48 3.40 2.54
N ALA A 196 12.39 3.99 3.74
CA ALA A 196 11.10 4.29 4.37
C ALA A 196 10.74 5.77 4.24
N ILE A 197 9.51 6.09 3.83
CA ILE A 197 8.95 7.45 3.80
C ILE A 197 7.77 7.51 4.76
N SER A 198 7.79 8.45 5.68
CA SER A 198 6.73 8.64 6.66
C SER A 198 6.24 10.07 6.71
N GLN A 199 4.92 10.24 6.70
CA GLN A 199 4.30 11.54 6.90
C GLN A 199 3.96 11.76 8.38
N VAL A 200 4.34 12.92 8.92
CA VAL A 200 3.96 13.37 10.26
C VAL A 200 2.92 14.48 10.11
N ALA A 201 1.65 14.11 10.29
CA ALA A 201 0.51 14.97 9.94
C ALA A 201 0.26 16.09 10.97
N SER A 202 0.49 15.84 12.25
CA SER A 202 0.40 16.80 13.36
C SER A 202 1.32 16.39 14.50
N ASN A 203 1.32 17.14 15.61
CA ASN A 203 2.06 16.81 16.83
C ASN A 203 1.55 15.50 17.48
N GLU A 204 0.27 15.16 17.28
CA GLU A 204 -0.41 13.99 17.84
C GLU A 204 -0.39 12.80 16.87
N GLU A 205 -0.30 13.04 15.56
CA GLU A 205 -0.28 12.00 14.52
C GLU A 205 1.15 11.51 14.20
N THR A 206 1.80 10.89 15.18
CA THR A 206 3.20 10.41 15.07
C THR A 206 3.33 8.96 14.58
N ARG A 207 2.21 8.29 14.32
CA ARG A 207 2.19 6.84 14.11
C ARG A 207 2.92 6.37 12.85
N SER A 208 2.88 7.14 11.77
CA SER A 208 3.70 6.83 10.58
C SER A 208 5.18 6.80 10.92
N LEU A 209 5.65 7.75 11.73
CA LEU A 209 7.03 7.81 12.20
C LEU A 209 7.40 6.58 13.05
N GLN A 210 6.47 6.12 13.91
CA GLN A 210 6.65 4.88 14.67
C GLN A 210 6.80 3.66 13.74
N LYS A 211 5.99 3.58 12.67
CA LYS A 211 6.04 2.49 11.69
C LYS A 211 7.38 2.46 10.94
N ALA A 212 7.95 3.61 10.57
CA ALA A 212 9.31 3.65 10.03
C ALA A 212 10.35 3.15 11.04
N GLY A 213 10.21 3.49 12.32
CA GLY A 213 11.05 2.92 13.38
C GLY A 213 10.92 1.39 13.51
N VAL A 214 9.70 0.85 13.41
CA VAL A 214 9.44 -0.60 13.39
C VAL A 214 10.16 -1.24 12.19
N LEU A 215 10.04 -0.67 10.99
CA LEU A 215 10.72 -1.18 9.79
C LEU A 215 12.24 -1.18 9.96
N ARG A 216 12.83 -0.14 10.55
CA ARG A 216 14.27 -0.10 10.84
C ARG A 216 14.69 -1.26 11.74
N LYS A 217 13.92 -1.58 12.77
CA LYS A 217 14.19 -2.73 13.65
C LYS A 217 14.06 -4.07 12.92
N VAL A 218 12.99 -4.23 12.13
CA VAL A 218 12.73 -5.45 11.34
C VAL A 218 13.87 -5.72 10.37
N PHE A 219 14.24 -4.77 9.51
CA PHE A 219 15.34 -4.96 8.56
C PHE A 219 16.70 -5.09 9.27
N ALA A 220 16.93 -4.38 10.38
CA ALA A 220 18.15 -4.54 11.16
C ALA A 220 18.32 -5.96 11.73
N SER A 221 17.22 -6.66 12.03
CA SER A 221 17.28 -8.08 12.46
C SER A 221 17.78 -9.03 11.36
N HIS A 222 17.82 -8.55 10.10
CA HIS A 222 18.40 -9.21 8.94
C HIS A 222 19.73 -8.58 8.49
N GLY A 223 20.33 -7.70 9.31
CA GLY A 223 21.57 -7.00 8.97
C GLY A 223 21.42 -5.86 7.96
N ILE A 224 20.18 -5.43 7.67
CA ILE A 224 19.88 -4.48 6.59
C ILE A 224 19.57 -3.10 7.19
N LYS A 225 20.27 -2.06 6.71
CA LYS A 225 20.00 -0.67 7.08
C LYS A 225 18.79 -0.14 6.31
N THR A 226 17.90 0.60 6.99
CA THR A 226 16.74 1.27 6.38
C THR A 226 16.83 2.79 6.51
N PRO A 227 17.49 3.47 5.55
CA PRO A 227 17.32 4.90 5.34
C PRO A 227 15.86 5.36 5.45
N THR A 228 15.63 6.49 6.11
CA THR A 228 14.27 6.97 6.39
C THR A 228 14.14 8.46 6.09
N LEU A 229 13.06 8.85 5.41
CA LEU A 229 12.59 10.23 5.29
C LEU A 229 11.32 10.43 6.13
N ALA A 230 11.33 11.43 6.99
CA ALA A 230 10.13 11.96 7.65
C ALA A 230 9.71 13.31 7.01
N VAL A 231 8.48 13.38 6.50
CA VAL A 231 7.89 14.61 5.94
C VAL A 231 6.88 15.17 6.93
N TYR A 232 7.21 16.32 7.52
CA TYR A 232 6.39 17.01 8.50
C TYR A 232 5.48 18.03 7.82
N THR A 233 4.18 17.96 8.08
CA THR A 233 3.27 19.01 7.62
C THR A 233 3.42 20.28 8.47
N PRO A 234 2.86 21.44 8.07
CA PRO A 234 2.93 22.67 8.86
C PRO A 234 2.31 22.55 10.26
N LYS A 235 1.44 21.55 10.50
CA LYS A 235 0.82 21.30 11.81
C LYS A 235 1.71 20.49 12.77
N ALA A 236 2.84 19.96 12.32
CA ALA A 236 3.72 19.09 13.09
C ALA A 236 4.95 19.85 13.62
N THR A 237 4.72 21.01 14.25
CA THR A 237 5.78 21.91 14.75
C THR A 237 6.52 21.35 15.97
N GLY A 238 5.81 20.66 16.86
CA GLY A 238 6.33 20.03 18.07
C GLY A 238 6.34 18.50 18.04
N ALA A 239 6.10 17.90 16.86
CA ALA A 239 6.14 16.46 16.70
C ALA A 239 7.57 15.93 16.91
N PRO A 240 7.74 14.74 17.51
CA PRO A 240 9.05 14.15 17.72
C PRO A 240 9.76 13.79 16.39
N GLU A 241 11.07 13.62 16.48
CA GLU A 241 11.93 13.23 15.36
C GLU A 241 12.46 11.80 15.54
N LEU A 242 12.56 11.07 14.43
CA LEU A 242 13.22 9.76 14.43
C LEU A 242 14.74 10.00 14.44
N LYS A 243 15.41 9.50 15.49
CA LYS A 243 16.87 9.66 15.67
C LYS A 243 17.66 8.57 14.93
N GLY A 244 18.96 8.83 14.73
CA GLY A 244 19.93 7.87 14.19
C GLY A 244 20.39 8.17 12.77
N GLU A 245 21.45 7.48 12.34
CA GLU A 245 22.06 7.67 11.01
C GLU A 245 21.05 7.51 9.87
N LYS A 246 21.30 8.21 8.75
CA LYS A 246 20.50 8.13 7.52
C LYS A 246 19.00 8.37 7.77
N SER A 247 18.70 9.34 8.63
CA SER A 247 17.35 9.86 8.87
C SER A 247 17.29 11.29 8.36
N TRP A 248 16.45 11.54 7.35
CA TRP A 248 16.21 12.86 6.78
C TRP A 248 14.87 13.42 7.23
N LYS A 249 14.78 14.74 7.29
CA LYS A 249 13.54 15.46 7.55
C LYS A 249 13.29 16.52 6.48
N ILE A 250 12.04 16.62 6.04
CA ILE A 250 11.54 17.72 5.22
C ILE A 250 10.35 18.32 5.96
N ARG A 251 10.34 19.64 6.15
CA ARG A 251 9.21 20.38 6.71
C ARG A 251 8.50 21.12 5.59
N LEU A 252 7.23 20.82 5.38
CA LEU A 252 6.39 21.51 4.42
C LEU A 252 6.01 22.89 4.97
N THR A 253 6.04 23.90 4.10
CA THR A 253 5.71 25.29 4.47
C THR A 253 4.21 25.57 4.46
N ARG A 254 3.42 24.80 3.68
CA ARG A 254 1.96 24.95 3.58
C ARG A 254 1.24 23.62 3.39
N LYS A 255 -0.01 23.54 3.83
CA LYS A 255 -0.87 22.37 3.58
C LYS A 255 -1.15 22.27 2.07
N GLY A 256 -0.99 21.07 1.50
CA GLY A 256 -1.14 20.86 0.06
C GLY A 256 0.10 21.24 -0.76
N GLY A 257 1.14 21.83 -0.14
CA GLY A 257 2.49 21.78 -0.69
C GLY A 257 3.04 20.38 -0.46
N PHE A 258 3.41 19.69 -1.53
CA PHE A 258 3.97 18.33 -1.47
C PHE A 258 5.42 18.35 -1.95
N VAL A 259 6.21 17.37 -1.51
CA VAL A 259 7.61 17.24 -1.88
C VAL A 259 7.69 16.83 -3.36
N LYS A 260 8.34 17.66 -4.15
CA LYS A 260 8.66 17.40 -5.57
C LYS A 260 10.15 17.23 -5.83
N GLU A 261 10.98 17.71 -4.93
CA GLU A 261 12.43 17.66 -5.04
C GLU A 261 13.03 17.23 -3.71
N PHE A 262 14.10 16.45 -3.78
CA PHE A 262 14.82 15.95 -2.62
C PHE A 262 16.23 16.55 -2.61
N PRO A 263 16.77 16.92 -1.43
CA PRO A 263 18.17 17.30 -1.30
C PRO A 263 19.10 16.25 -1.94
N PRO A 264 20.23 16.64 -2.57
CA PRO A 264 21.04 15.72 -3.38
C PRO A 264 21.43 14.41 -2.67
N GLY A 265 21.86 14.49 -1.41
CA GLY A 265 22.21 13.29 -0.63
C GLY A 265 21.03 12.35 -0.37
N LEU A 266 19.84 12.89 -0.19
CA LEU A 266 18.61 12.10 -0.03
C LEU A 266 18.14 11.52 -1.37
N SER A 267 18.20 12.34 -2.43
CA SER A 267 17.83 11.94 -3.78
C SER A 267 18.67 10.75 -4.27
N GLY A 268 19.98 10.77 -4.03
CA GLY A 268 20.87 9.65 -4.37
C GLY A 268 20.49 8.36 -3.65
N VAL A 269 20.22 8.44 -2.33
CA VAL A 269 19.81 7.26 -1.55
C VAL A 269 18.46 6.71 -2.00
N LEU A 270 17.49 7.58 -2.29
CA LEU A 270 16.19 7.16 -2.81
C LEU A 270 16.32 6.50 -4.19
N ARG A 271 17.11 7.09 -5.11
CA ARG A 271 17.33 6.53 -6.46
C ARG A 271 17.98 5.15 -6.45
N GLU A 272 18.90 4.91 -5.52
CA GLU A 272 19.59 3.63 -5.36
C GLU A 272 18.82 2.60 -4.53
N SER A 273 17.74 2.99 -3.87
CA SER A 273 16.90 2.05 -3.14
C SER A 273 16.18 1.10 -4.10
N ARG A 274 16.10 -0.18 -3.72
CA ARG A 274 15.36 -1.20 -4.48
C ARG A 274 13.92 -1.36 -3.99
N VAL A 275 13.69 -0.99 -2.73
CA VAL A 275 12.39 -1.08 -2.07
C VAL A 275 12.03 0.26 -1.43
N VAL A 276 10.84 0.78 -1.74
CA VAL A 276 10.32 2.01 -1.13
C VAL A 276 9.05 1.70 -0.35
N ILE A 277 9.03 2.04 0.93
CA ILE A 277 7.92 1.73 1.85
C ILE A 277 7.36 3.03 2.41
N MET A 278 6.07 3.30 2.20
CA MET A 278 5.46 4.60 2.46
C MET A 278 4.30 4.50 3.46
N HIS A 279 4.32 5.33 4.51
CA HIS A 279 3.28 5.40 5.55
C HIS A 279 2.81 6.83 5.83
N GLY A 280 1.51 7.06 5.68
CA GLY A 280 0.93 8.39 5.81
C GLY A 280 -0.38 8.52 5.04
N HIS A 281 -0.92 9.74 5.02
CA HIS A 281 -2.10 10.06 4.22
C HIS A 281 -1.77 10.07 2.73
N GLY A 282 -2.80 9.91 1.90
CA GLY A 282 -2.69 9.94 0.45
C GLY A 282 -3.96 10.46 -0.20
N ILE A 283 -3.77 11.02 -1.39
CA ILE A 283 -4.80 11.44 -2.33
C ILE A 283 -4.33 11.05 -3.74
N PRO A 284 -5.19 11.11 -4.77
CA PRO A 284 -4.72 10.96 -6.15
C PRO A 284 -3.49 11.85 -6.40
N GLY A 285 -2.44 11.30 -7.01
CA GLY A 285 -1.20 12.03 -7.29
C GLY A 285 -0.27 12.28 -6.09
N MET A 286 -0.54 11.76 -4.89
CA MET A 286 0.30 12.00 -3.71
C MET A 286 0.24 10.84 -2.71
N SER A 287 1.41 10.40 -2.24
CA SER A 287 1.52 9.46 -1.12
C SER A 287 2.50 10.02 -0.07
N CYS A 288 2.09 10.05 1.20
CA CYS A 288 2.95 10.44 2.32
C CYS A 288 3.62 11.82 2.15
N SER A 289 2.88 12.79 1.63
CA SER A 289 3.35 14.14 1.26
C SER A 289 4.39 14.20 0.14
N VAL A 290 4.66 13.10 -0.56
CA VAL A 290 5.44 13.08 -1.80
C VAL A 290 4.50 13.16 -2.98
N ASP A 291 4.72 14.14 -3.85
CA ASP A 291 3.96 14.31 -5.08
C ASP A 291 4.41 13.31 -6.15
N ILE A 292 3.55 12.99 -7.12
CA ILE A 292 3.94 12.19 -8.31
C ILE A 292 5.11 12.80 -9.07
N ASP A 293 5.24 14.13 -9.07
CA ASP A 293 6.37 14.82 -9.71
C ASP A 293 7.69 14.62 -8.96
N GLY A 294 7.63 14.19 -7.68
CA GLY A 294 8.81 13.83 -6.90
C GLY A 294 9.31 12.40 -7.13
N ILE A 295 8.58 11.55 -7.84
CA ILE A 295 9.03 10.18 -8.08
C ILE A 295 10.27 10.22 -8.99
N PRO A 296 11.42 9.68 -8.53
CA PRO A 296 12.67 9.83 -9.25
C PRO A 296 12.68 9.05 -10.57
N VAL A 297 13.02 9.74 -11.65
CA VAL A 297 13.18 9.16 -12.98
C VAL A 297 14.42 8.28 -13.05
N GLY A 298 14.27 7.09 -13.66
CA GLY A 298 15.37 6.13 -13.82
C GLY A 298 15.94 5.66 -12.47
N SER A 299 15.10 5.57 -11.45
CA SER A 299 15.49 4.99 -10.16
C SER A 299 15.51 3.47 -10.23
N ARG A 300 16.20 2.85 -9.26
CA ARG A 300 16.20 1.39 -9.07
C ARG A 300 15.02 0.91 -8.22
N ASN A 301 14.00 1.74 -8.06
CA ASN A 301 12.86 1.48 -7.18
C ASN A 301 11.95 0.40 -7.79
N GLU A 302 12.31 -0.86 -7.59
CA GLU A 302 11.64 -2.00 -8.22
C GLU A 302 10.39 -2.47 -7.47
N VAL A 303 10.38 -2.36 -6.14
CA VAL A 303 9.29 -2.83 -5.28
C VAL A 303 8.79 -1.69 -4.39
N ILE A 304 7.52 -1.33 -4.54
CA ILE A 304 6.93 -0.20 -3.81
C ILE A 304 5.78 -0.70 -2.94
N LEU A 305 5.76 -0.30 -1.68
CA LEU A 305 4.64 -0.55 -0.77
C LEU A 305 4.10 0.78 -0.23
N SER A 306 2.93 1.19 -0.72
CA SER A 306 2.26 2.41 -0.25
C SER A 306 1.09 2.07 0.65
N GLY A 307 1.21 2.43 1.94
CA GLY A 307 0.14 2.31 2.93
C GLY A 307 -0.89 3.45 2.87
N SER A 308 -0.78 4.36 1.90
CA SER A 308 -1.62 5.54 1.79
C SER A 308 -2.94 5.29 1.04
N CYS A 309 -3.94 6.10 1.37
CA CYS A 309 -5.21 6.12 0.63
C CYS A 309 -4.99 6.60 -0.81
N PHE A 310 -5.79 6.10 -1.75
CA PHE A 310 -5.82 6.51 -3.16
C PHE A 310 -4.50 6.39 -3.93
N SER A 311 -3.52 5.67 -3.39
CA SER A 311 -2.23 5.51 -4.06
C SER A 311 -2.35 4.77 -5.39
N ALA A 312 -3.38 3.93 -5.54
CA ALA A 312 -3.67 3.16 -6.74
C ALA A 312 -5.08 3.49 -7.32
N VAL A 313 -5.55 4.72 -7.13
CA VAL A 313 -6.87 5.18 -7.61
C VAL A 313 -7.05 4.94 -9.13
N PRO A 314 -8.24 4.52 -9.60
CA PRO A 314 -8.53 4.42 -11.02
C PRO A 314 -8.79 5.79 -11.64
N THR A 315 -8.71 5.90 -12.97
CA THR A 315 -9.03 7.13 -13.70
C THR A 315 -10.54 7.42 -13.70
N LYS A 316 -11.36 6.36 -13.74
CA LYS A 316 -12.82 6.39 -13.61
C LYS A 316 -13.23 5.60 -12.37
N SER A 317 -14.13 6.16 -11.58
CA SER A 317 -14.58 5.59 -10.31
C SER A 317 -16.01 5.09 -10.42
N ASP A 318 -16.26 3.83 -10.04
CA ASP A 318 -17.62 3.30 -9.90
C ASP A 318 -18.27 3.70 -8.57
N PHE A 319 -17.46 4.27 -7.66
CA PHE A 319 -17.88 4.64 -6.31
C PHE A 319 -18.27 6.12 -6.22
N PRO A 320 -19.11 6.51 -5.24
CA PRO A 320 -19.48 7.91 -5.01
C PRO A 320 -18.25 8.82 -4.89
N ARG A 321 -18.38 10.03 -5.42
CA ARG A 321 -17.32 11.04 -5.39
C ARG A 321 -17.02 11.46 -3.94
N MET A 322 -15.74 11.52 -3.60
CA MET A 322 -15.26 12.08 -2.33
C MET A 322 -14.72 13.49 -2.56
N THR A 323 -15.07 14.43 -1.68
CA THR A 323 -14.57 15.81 -1.72
C THR A 323 -13.33 16.02 -0.84
N SER A 324 -13.14 15.15 0.17
CA SER A 324 -12.00 15.19 1.07
C SER A 324 -11.52 13.79 1.44
N ALA A 325 -10.21 13.68 1.70
CA ALA A 325 -9.55 12.48 2.19
C ALA A 325 -9.06 12.65 3.64
N PRO A 326 -8.65 11.56 4.33
CA PRO A 326 -7.97 11.64 5.63
C PRO A 326 -6.85 12.68 5.66
N GLY A 327 -6.65 13.34 6.81
CA GLY A 327 -5.78 14.53 6.93
C GLY A 327 -6.44 15.83 6.43
N GLY A 328 -7.69 15.77 5.95
CA GLY A 328 -8.45 16.91 5.46
C GLY A 328 -7.90 17.48 4.15
N TYR A 329 -7.32 16.63 3.30
CA TYR A 329 -6.87 17.01 1.97
C TYR A 329 -8.07 17.09 1.02
N LYS A 330 -8.10 18.14 0.19
CA LYS A 330 -9.12 18.28 -0.87
C LYS A 330 -8.83 17.26 -1.96
N MET A 331 -9.86 16.56 -2.40
CA MET A 331 -9.76 15.62 -3.51
C MET A 331 -9.78 16.38 -4.84
N SER A 332 -8.84 16.07 -5.71
CA SER A 332 -8.82 16.47 -7.12
C SER A 332 -8.51 15.26 -7.99
N GLN A 333 -8.94 15.29 -9.25
CA GLN A 333 -8.53 14.29 -10.22
C GLN A 333 -7.06 14.53 -10.57
N ARG A 334 -6.24 13.52 -10.31
CA ARG A 334 -4.82 13.47 -10.65
C ARG A 334 -4.47 12.04 -11.05
N PRO A 335 -3.42 11.83 -11.85
CA PRO A 335 -2.92 10.49 -12.14
C PRO A 335 -2.64 9.69 -10.87
N SER A 336 -2.78 8.37 -10.98
CA SER A 336 -2.49 7.47 -9.88
C SER A 336 -1.00 7.52 -9.51
N PHE A 337 -0.73 7.54 -8.21
CA PHE A 337 0.65 7.52 -7.71
C PHE A 337 1.35 6.20 -8.08
N ALA A 338 0.60 5.10 -8.07
CA ALA A 338 1.05 3.78 -8.46
C ALA A 338 1.48 3.70 -9.92
N THR A 339 0.64 4.18 -10.85
CA THR A 339 0.96 4.11 -12.28
C THR A 339 2.16 4.98 -12.65
N ARG A 340 2.39 6.07 -11.91
CA ARG A 340 3.62 6.87 -12.06
C ARG A 340 4.86 6.09 -11.62
N TYR A 341 4.83 5.35 -10.51
CA TYR A 341 5.95 4.47 -10.15
C TYR A 341 6.20 3.37 -11.18
N ILE A 342 5.14 2.76 -11.74
CA ILE A 342 5.24 1.79 -12.82
C ILE A 342 5.90 2.41 -14.06
N GLU A 343 5.51 3.62 -14.44
CA GLU A 343 6.15 4.36 -15.54
C GLU A 343 7.64 4.63 -15.26
N GLN A 344 7.99 4.90 -14.00
CA GLN A 344 9.37 5.17 -13.57
C GLN A 344 10.22 3.93 -13.26
N GLY A 345 9.73 2.73 -13.57
CA GLY A 345 10.51 1.50 -13.55
C GLY A 345 10.14 0.49 -12.45
N ALA A 346 9.16 0.77 -11.61
CA ALA A 346 8.71 -0.19 -10.59
C ALA A 346 8.12 -1.46 -11.22
N THR A 347 8.57 -2.62 -10.76
CA THR A 347 8.07 -3.92 -11.21
C THR A 347 6.87 -4.38 -10.37
N VAL A 348 6.86 -4.02 -9.09
CA VAL A 348 5.77 -4.34 -8.16
C VAL A 348 5.33 -3.09 -7.40
N PHE A 349 4.02 -2.87 -7.29
CA PHE A 349 3.45 -1.81 -6.48
C PHE A 349 2.26 -2.34 -5.65
N PHE A 350 2.37 -2.30 -4.32
CA PHE A 350 1.26 -2.51 -3.40
C PHE A 350 0.60 -1.18 -3.03
N GLY A 351 -0.73 -1.12 -3.14
CA GLY A 351 -1.49 0.09 -2.81
C GLY A 351 -2.97 -0.14 -2.61
N HIS A 352 -3.72 0.95 -2.66
CA HIS A 352 -5.17 0.93 -2.44
C HIS A 352 -5.88 1.94 -3.36
N MET A 353 -7.02 1.55 -3.92
CA MET A 353 -7.78 2.41 -4.86
C MET A 353 -8.49 3.58 -4.14
N ARG A 354 -8.89 3.36 -2.89
CA ARG A 354 -9.70 4.26 -2.06
C ARG A 354 -9.10 4.47 -0.66
N LEU A 355 -9.84 4.20 0.43
CA LEU A 355 -9.36 4.39 1.79
C LEU A 355 -8.59 3.18 2.33
N SER A 356 -7.29 3.34 2.59
CA SER A 356 -6.42 2.28 3.10
C SER A 356 -6.39 2.25 4.62
N SER A 357 -6.37 1.05 5.21
CA SER A 357 -6.03 0.82 6.62
C SER A 357 -4.54 1.01 6.93
N GLY A 358 -3.69 1.04 5.88
CA GLY A 358 -2.25 1.26 5.96
C GLY A 358 -1.46 0.06 6.46
N PHE A 359 -0.61 0.28 7.45
CA PHE A 359 0.35 -0.69 7.98
C PHE A 359 -0.20 -2.08 8.33
N PRO A 360 -1.41 -2.23 8.91
CA PRO A 360 -1.92 -3.55 9.28
C PRO A 360 -2.08 -4.50 8.11
N HIS A 361 -2.28 -3.98 6.89
CA HIS A 361 -2.42 -4.78 5.67
C HIS A 361 -1.14 -4.76 4.84
N LEU A 362 -0.35 -3.67 4.91
CA LEU A 362 0.93 -3.55 4.22
C LEU A 362 2.01 -4.45 4.84
N TYR A 363 2.17 -4.41 6.16
CA TYR A 363 3.22 -5.16 6.84
C TYR A 363 3.15 -6.68 6.61
N PRO A 364 1.99 -7.36 6.71
CA PRO A 364 1.97 -8.80 6.46
C PRO A 364 2.29 -9.15 5.00
N VAL A 365 1.98 -8.27 4.02
CA VAL A 365 2.44 -8.42 2.63
C VAL A 365 3.96 -8.33 2.54
N LEU A 366 4.56 -7.30 3.17
CA LEU A 366 6.01 -7.17 3.25
C LEU A 366 6.66 -8.40 3.93
N GLU A 367 6.09 -8.85 5.04
CA GLU A 367 6.54 -10.02 5.79
C GLU A 367 6.55 -11.29 4.92
N LYS A 368 5.47 -11.53 4.17
CA LYS A 368 5.37 -12.66 3.25
C LYS A 368 6.36 -12.56 2.09
N TRP A 369 6.62 -11.37 1.57
CA TRP A 369 7.66 -11.21 0.54
C TRP A 369 9.06 -11.43 1.11
N MET A 370 9.34 -10.96 2.34
CA MET A 370 10.62 -11.20 3.01
C MET A 370 10.85 -12.68 3.34
N SER A 371 9.80 -13.50 3.40
CA SER A 371 9.93 -14.96 3.52
C SER A 371 10.03 -15.69 2.16
N GLY A 372 10.16 -14.96 1.05
CA GLY A 372 10.27 -15.51 -0.30
C GLY A 372 8.94 -15.81 -1.00
N GLY A 373 7.82 -15.38 -0.41
CA GLY A 373 6.50 -15.55 -1.01
C GLY A 373 6.32 -14.72 -2.29
N THR A 374 5.44 -15.21 -3.17
CA THR A 374 5.14 -14.50 -4.43
C THR A 374 4.22 -13.30 -4.22
N VAL A 375 4.20 -12.40 -5.21
CA VAL A 375 3.27 -11.29 -5.31
C VAL A 375 1.83 -11.76 -5.12
N GLY A 376 1.41 -12.77 -5.89
CA GLY A 376 0.03 -13.22 -5.90
C GLY A 376 -0.36 -14.02 -4.65
N GLU A 377 0.58 -14.77 -4.07
CA GLU A 377 0.32 -15.47 -2.81
C GLU A 377 0.08 -14.49 -1.66
N ALA A 378 0.94 -13.49 -1.49
CA ALA A 378 0.74 -12.46 -0.46
C ALA A 378 -0.55 -11.67 -0.69
N TYR A 379 -0.91 -11.42 -1.95
CA TYR A 379 -2.13 -10.70 -2.30
C TYR A 379 -3.37 -11.52 -2.00
N GLN A 380 -3.41 -12.82 -2.38
CA GLN A 380 -4.50 -13.74 -2.06
C GLN A 380 -4.69 -13.82 -0.54
N GLN A 381 -3.62 -14.10 0.21
CA GLN A 381 -3.71 -14.30 1.65
C GLN A 381 -4.17 -13.05 2.41
N LEU A 382 -3.82 -11.86 1.91
CA LEU A 382 -4.35 -10.60 2.40
C LEU A 382 -5.86 -10.50 2.15
N ILE A 383 -6.30 -10.70 0.91
CA ILE A 383 -7.72 -10.55 0.55
C ILE A 383 -8.57 -11.60 1.26
N ASN A 384 -8.12 -12.85 1.34
CA ASN A 384 -8.78 -13.91 2.11
C ASN A 384 -8.87 -13.57 3.61
N GLY A 385 -7.83 -12.97 4.19
CA GLY A 385 -7.87 -12.48 5.57
C GLY A 385 -8.92 -11.38 5.77
N ILE A 386 -9.12 -10.51 4.77
CA ILE A 386 -10.15 -9.47 4.80
C ILE A 386 -11.55 -10.08 4.60
N ILE A 387 -11.70 -11.04 3.69
CA ILE A 387 -12.95 -11.78 3.46
C ILE A 387 -13.39 -12.45 4.76
N ASP A 388 -12.51 -13.21 5.40
CA ASP A 388 -12.78 -13.87 6.68
C ASP A 388 -13.16 -12.86 7.76
N MET A 389 -12.31 -11.84 7.98
CA MET A 389 -12.53 -10.83 9.02
C MET A 389 -13.84 -10.06 8.85
N ARG A 390 -14.29 -9.83 7.61
CA ARG A 390 -15.48 -9.03 7.31
C ARG A 390 -16.72 -9.87 7.00
N GLY A 391 -16.57 -11.19 6.82
CA GLY A 391 -17.65 -12.09 6.44
C GLY A 391 -18.19 -11.80 5.03
N PHE A 392 -17.33 -11.45 4.08
CA PHE A 392 -17.75 -11.37 2.66
C PHE A 392 -18.12 -12.75 2.12
N GLN A 393 -19.07 -12.78 1.20
CA GLN A 393 -19.60 -13.97 0.55
C GLN A 393 -19.90 -13.64 -0.91
N SER A 394 -19.96 -14.66 -1.77
CA SER A 394 -20.41 -14.51 -3.15
C SER A 394 -21.77 -13.78 -3.22
N GLY A 395 -21.94 -12.96 -4.27
CA GLY A 395 -23.07 -12.08 -4.52
C GLY A 395 -23.00 -10.73 -3.79
N ARG A 396 -21.98 -10.49 -2.96
CA ARG A 396 -21.87 -9.28 -2.12
C ARG A 396 -20.63 -8.43 -2.38
N TYR A 397 -19.81 -8.81 -3.35
CA TYR A 397 -18.59 -8.09 -3.67
C TYR A 397 -18.83 -6.79 -4.43
N VAL A 398 -19.74 -6.79 -5.40
CA VAL A 398 -19.91 -5.69 -6.35
C VAL A 398 -20.78 -4.58 -5.76
N VAL A 399 -20.43 -3.32 -6.00
CA VAL A 399 -21.25 -2.18 -5.58
C VAL A 399 -22.26 -1.86 -6.68
N GLN A 400 -23.55 -2.07 -6.38
CA GLN A 400 -24.64 -1.67 -7.26
C GLN A 400 -24.87 -0.16 -7.20
N GLN A 401 -25.19 0.45 -8.35
CA GLN A 401 -25.58 1.86 -8.42
C GLN A 401 -27.11 2.01 -8.51
N PRO A 402 -27.68 3.04 -7.88
CA PRO A 402 -27.03 4.05 -7.05
C PRO A 402 -26.66 3.48 -5.67
N ALA A 403 -25.44 3.79 -5.22
CA ALA A 403 -25.00 3.44 -3.88
C ALA A 403 -25.31 4.61 -2.92
N ASP A 404 -26.42 4.53 -2.19
CA ASP A 404 -26.85 5.58 -1.24
C ASP A 404 -25.98 5.64 0.03
N GLN A 405 -25.04 4.71 0.18
CA GLN A 405 -24.20 4.60 1.37
C GLN A 405 -22.87 5.35 1.22
N ARG A 406 -22.65 6.31 2.13
CA ARG A 406 -21.36 7.01 2.28
C ARG A 406 -20.20 6.08 2.65
N ARG A 407 -20.47 4.95 3.30
CA ARG A 407 -19.47 3.96 3.72
C ARG A 407 -19.77 2.62 3.07
N LEU A 408 -18.95 2.24 2.11
CA LEU A 408 -19.07 0.98 1.40
C LEU A 408 -18.15 -0.06 2.07
N PRO A 409 -18.68 -1.16 2.63
CA PRO A 409 -17.87 -2.24 3.18
C PRO A 409 -16.81 -2.75 2.20
N GLN A 410 -17.16 -2.80 0.90
CA GLN A 410 -16.34 -3.23 -0.22
C GLN A 410 -15.02 -2.46 -0.33
N ASN A 411 -14.94 -1.24 0.22
CA ASN A 411 -13.69 -0.49 0.29
C ASN A 411 -12.55 -1.31 0.92
N ALA A 412 -12.86 -2.20 1.88
CA ALA A 412 -11.85 -3.04 2.51
C ALA A 412 -11.14 -3.99 1.53
N LEU A 413 -11.75 -4.31 0.40
CA LEU A 413 -11.25 -5.25 -0.61
C LEU A 413 -10.57 -4.56 -1.80
N LEU A 414 -10.39 -3.23 -1.75
CA LEU A 414 -9.79 -2.43 -2.83
C LEU A 414 -8.28 -2.24 -2.70
N TYR A 415 -7.63 -3.18 -2.01
CA TYR A 415 -6.19 -3.34 -2.08
C TYR A 415 -5.81 -3.88 -3.44
N VAL A 416 -4.68 -3.41 -3.98
CA VAL A 416 -4.14 -3.89 -5.25
C VAL A 416 -2.66 -4.16 -5.15
N VAL A 417 -2.21 -5.19 -5.87
CA VAL A 417 -0.81 -5.37 -6.22
C VAL A 417 -0.67 -5.32 -7.72
N PHE A 418 -0.02 -4.26 -8.21
CA PHE A 418 0.41 -4.19 -9.60
C PHE A 418 1.70 -4.97 -9.75
N GLY A 419 1.73 -5.92 -10.68
CA GLY A 419 2.83 -6.85 -10.90
C GLY A 419 2.36 -8.24 -11.32
N ASP A 420 3.28 -9.03 -11.84
CA ASP A 420 3.05 -10.44 -12.15
C ASP A 420 2.85 -11.25 -10.87
N PRO A 421 1.74 -12.00 -10.73
CA PRO A 421 1.45 -12.77 -9.53
C PRO A 421 2.46 -13.88 -9.20
N ALA A 422 3.18 -14.41 -10.20
CA ALA A 422 4.19 -15.46 -9.99
C ALA A 422 5.59 -14.90 -9.68
N LEU A 423 5.75 -13.58 -9.62
CA LEU A 423 7.01 -12.95 -9.27
C LEU A 423 7.24 -13.03 -7.75
N ALA A 424 8.42 -13.47 -7.32
CA ALA A 424 8.88 -13.38 -5.93
C ALA A 424 9.74 -12.13 -5.78
N PRO A 425 9.32 -11.10 -5.01
CA PRO A 425 10.05 -9.83 -4.94
C PRO A 425 11.43 -9.99 -4.33
N PHE A 426 11.56 -10.82 -3.29
CA PHE A 426 12.78 -11.02 -2.52
C PHE A 426 13.11 -12.51 -2.43
N GLU A 427 14.39 -12.82 -2.30
CA GLU A 427 14.79 -14.11 -1.74
C GLU A 427 14.40 -14.14 -0.26
N ALA A 428 14.17 -15.34 0.29
CA ALA A 428 13.86 -15.46 1.71
C ALA A 428 15.01 -14.92 2.55
N LEU A 429 14.71 -13.95 3.43
CA LEU A 429 15.72 -13.33 4.29
C LEU A 429 16.01 -14.23 5.50
N SER A 430 17.28 -14.58 5.69
CA SER A 430 17.75 -15.21 6.93
C SER A 430 17.87 -14.17 8.04
N LYS A 431 17.67 -14.56 9.30
CA LYS A 431 18.02 -13.71 10.44
C LYS A 431 19.53 -13.50 10.47
N ALA A 432 19.98 -12.31 10.85
CA ALA A 432 21.40 -12.06 11.07
C ALA A 432 21.90 -12.95 12.23
N VAL A 433 23.05 -13.61 12.03
CA VAL A 433 23.78 -14.26 13.12
C VAL A 433 24.26 -13.14 14.04
N LYS A 434 23.85 -13.16 15.31
CA LYS A 434 24.44 -12.27 16.32
C LYS A 434 25.85 -12.80 16.59
N GLU A 435 26.86 -12.07 16.13
CA GLU A 435 28.25 -12.25 16.58
C GLU A 435 28.40 -11.82 18.04
#